data_AF-A0A1Q6A2E2-F1
#
_entry.id   AF-A0A1Q6A2E2-F1
#
_cell.length_a   1.000
_cell.length_b   1.000
_cell.length_c   1.000
_cell.angle_alpha   90.00
_cell.angle_beta   90.00
_cell.angle_gamma   90.00
#
_symmetry.space_group_name_H-M   'P 1'
#
loop_
_entity.id
_entity.type
_entity.pdbx_description
1 polymer ?
#
loop_
_entity_poly.entity_id
_entity_poly.type
_entity_poly.pdbx_seq_one_letter_code
_entity_poly.pdbx_strand_id
1 'polypeptide(L)'
;MFYIIPNNARAIMTTTNPPSNKNLPAELPFDDSMEGRNDAIKWSDLQASSTTLPDLETAGRMLIKERLGYLPSLNVTLAIEPNIRALLMAYQKGETTFDIMLEQADRYIKLARNEDIRRNTTLEYDHSTYELYSSFLSLFAHKAKERIAKFLGYAPPVEYSAEAEMFIRKILADDTIYLDEKITTYDIKAVTLITYRTALYEHGKATADIIPLIGSNLSSLSV
;
A
#
# COMPACT_ATOMS: atom_id res chain seq x y z
N MET A 1 -41.84 27.06 -47.82
CA MET A 1 -41.35 28.31 -48.46
C MET A 1 -39.83 28.20 -48.48
N PHE A 2 -39.26 27.99 -49.67
CA PHE A 2 -37.82 27.77 -49.89
C PHE A 2 -37.13 29.11 -50.19
N TYR A 3 -36.01 29.41 -49.53
CA TYR A 3 -34.99 30.37 -49.98
C TYR A 3 -33.65 29.90 -49.39
N ILE A 4 -32.79 29.24 -50.17
CA ILE A 4 -31.70 29.79 -51.00
C ILE A 4 -30.60 30.47 -50.17
N ILE A 5 -29.47 29.75 -50.10
CA ILE A 5 -28.15 30.18 -49.62
C ILE A 5 -27.48 31.05 -50.70
N PRO A 6 -26.65 32.05 -50.33
CA PRO A 6 -25.48 32.40 -51.12
C PRO A 6 -24.18 32.07 -50.39
N ASN A 7 -23.39 31.22 -51.05
CA ASN A 7 -21.96 31.03 -50.85
C ASN A 7 -21.20 32.27 -51.34
N ASN A 8 -20.27 32.80 -50.54
CA ASN A 8 -18.89 33.12 -50.94
C ASN A 8 -18.22 34.06 -49.93
N ALA A 9 -17.16 33.60 -49.28
CA ALA A 9 -15.86 34.29 -49.29
C ALA A 9 -14.80 33.43 -48.61
N ARG A 10 -13.71 33.20 -49.34
CA ARG A 10 -12.53 32.44 -48.92
C ARG A 10 -11.66 33.25 -47.94
N ALA A 11 -11.08 32.50 -47.01
CA ALA A 11 -9.70 32.55 -46.48
C ALA A 11 -9.11 33.89 -46.00
N ILE A 12 -8.73 33.96 -44.72
CA ILE A 12 -7.35 34.26 -44.29
C ILE A 12 -7.06 33.45 -43.02
N MET A 13 -6.15 32.47 -43.12
CA MET A 13 -5.46 31.87 -41.98
C MET A 13 -4.52 32.92 -41.38
N THR A 14 -4.70 33.27 -40.10
CA THR A 14 -3.66 33.90 -39.29
C THR A 14 -3.46 33.05 -38.04
N THR A 15 -2.48 32.16 -38.12
CA THR A 15 -1.93 31.45 -36.96
C THR A 15 -1.15 32.46 -36.13
N THR A 16 -1.79 33.03 -35.11
CA THR A 16 -1.08 33.75 -34.05
C THR A 16 -0.61 32.72 -33.04
N ASN A 17 0.68 32.40 -33.07
CA ASN A 17 1.32 31.61 -32.02
C ASN A 17 1.23 32.39 -30.69
N PRO A 18 0.76 31.79 -29.59
CA PRO A 18 0.90 32.40 -28.28
C PRO A 18 2.38 32.41 -27.87
N PRO A 19 2.82 33.42 -27.10
CA PRO A 19 4.21 33.59 -26.71
C PRO A 19 4.70 32.41 -25.87
N SER A 20 5.86 31.87 -26.25
CA SER A 20 6.56 30.83 -25.50
C SER A 20 7.03 31.41 -24.16
N ASN A 21 6.30 31.13 -23.09
CA ASN A 21 6.77 31.41 -21.74
C ASN A 21 7.81 30.36 -21.36
N LYS A 22 9.06 30.60 -21.76
CA LYS A 22 10.24 29.89 -21.24
C LYS A 22 10.51 30.44 -19.85
N ASN A 23 10.01 29.74 -18.83
CA ASN A 23 10.54 29.63 -17.45
C ASN A 23 9.45 29.13 -16.49
N LEU A 24 8.92 27.94 -16.76
CA LEU A 24 8.37 27.09 -15.71
C LEU A 24 9.36 25.93 -15.55
N PRO A 25 9.86 25.63 -14.34
CA PRO A 25 10.58 24.39 -14.12
C PRO A 25 9.67 23.27 -14.61
N ALA A 26 10.23 22.37 -15.43
CA ALA A 26 9.54 21.17 -15.85
C ALA A 26 8.92 20.55 -14.60
N GLU A 27 7.59 20.58 -14.52
CA GLU A 27 6.86 19.68 -13.65
C GLU A 27 7.44 18.31 -13.98
N LEU A 28 8.22 17.75 -13.06
CA LEU A 28 8.62 16.35 -13.14
C LEU A 28 7.30 15.62 -13.35
N PRO A 29 7.10 14.93 -14.49
CA PRO A 29 5.89 14.17 -14.67
C PRO A 29 5.95 13.05 -13.63
N PHE A 30 5.25 13.26 -12.52
CA PHE A 30 4.89 12.19 -11.62
C PHE A 30 3.94 11.31 -12.43
N ASP A 31 4.47 10.18 -12.90
CA ASP A 31 3.67 9.20 -13.61
C ASP A 31 2.78 8.47 -12.60
N ASP A 32 1.68 9.10 -12.20
CA ASP A 32 0.59 8.46 -11.46
C ASP A 32 0.02 7.23 -12.20
N SER A 33 0.34 7.04 -13.49
CA SER A 33 -0.02 5.83 -14.23
C SER A 33 0.77 4.59 -13.76
N MET A 34 1.86 4.74 -13.01
CA MET A 34 2.60 3.63 -12.38
C MET A 34 1.96 3.13 -11.08
N GLU A 35 1.28 4.00 -10.30
CA GLU A 35 0.42 3.55 -9.19
C GLU A 35 -0.83 2.87 -9.75
N GLY A 36 -1.49 3.45 -10.75
CA GLY A 36 -2.72 2.90 -11.34
C GLY A 36 -2.58 1.59 -12.13
N ARG A 37 -1.40 1.27 -12.69
CA ARG A 37 -1.18 0.02 -13.44
C ARG A 37 -0.84 -1.18 -12.56
N ASN A 38 -0.28 -0.97 -11.36
CA ASN A 38 0.21 -2.06 -10.50
C ASN A 38 -0.86 -2.61 -9.54
N ASP A 39 -1.96 -1.88 -9.33
CA ASP A 39 -3.13 -2.34 -8.59
C ASP A 39 -4.27 -2.81 -9.52
N ALA A 40 -3.91 -3.34 -10.69
CA ALA A 40 -4.88 -3.92 -11.61
C ALA A 40 -5.64 -5.07 -10.92
N ILE A 41 -6.87 -4.80 -10.53
CA ILE A 41 -7.75 -5.79 -9.92
C ILE A 41 -8.14 -6.79 -11.00
N LYS A 42 -7.86 -8.08 -10.78
CA LYS A 42 -8.26 -9.13 -11.70
C LYS A 42 -9.77 -9.36 -11.55
N TRP A 43 -10.47 -9.46 -12.68
CA TRP A 43 -11.90 -9.78 -12.69
C TRP A 43 -12.22 -11.09 -11.99
N SER A 44 -11.33 -12.08 -12.08
CA SER A 44 -11.45 -13.36 -11.36
C SER A 44 -11.53 -13.17 -9.85
N ASP A 45 -10.75 -12.24 -9.31
CA ASP A 45 -10.62 -12.02 -7.87
C ASP A 45 -11.84 -11.27 -7.34
N LEU A 46 -12.38 -10.32 -8.12
CA LEU A 46 -13.67 -9.68 -7.85
C LEU A 46 -14.81 -10.70 -7.86
N GLN A 47 -14.85 -11.56 -8.90
CA GLN A 47 -15.87 -12.59 -8.99
C GLN A 47 -15.80 -13.52 -7.77
N ALA A 48 -14.63 -14.08 -7.48
CA ALA A 48 -14.42 -14.97 -6.34
C ALA A 48 -14.81 -14.31 -5.01
N SER A 49 -14.43 -13.05 -4.79
CA SER A 49 -14.80 -12.30 -3.58
C SER A 49 -16.31 -12.03 -3.49
N SER A 50 -16.98 -11.76 -4.61
CA SER A 50 -18.43 -11.53 -4.63
C SER A 50 -19.27 -12.81 -4.42
N THR A 51 -18.76 -13.98 -4.85
CA THR A 51 -19.54 -15.23 -4.83
C THR A 51 -19.23 -16.13 -3.64
N THR A 52 -18.02 -16.07 -3.09
CA THR A 52 -17.56 -17.01 -2.07
C THR A 52 -17.99 -16.56 -0.69
N LEU A 53 -19.01 -17.21 -0.11
CA LEU A 53 -19.40 -17.02 1.29
C LEU A 53 -19.57 -15.53 1.68
N PRO A 54 -20.40 -14.75 0.96
CA PRO A 54 -20.46 -13.29 1.11
C PRO A 54 -20.73 -12.82 2.54
N ASP A 55 -21.51 -13.60 3.31
CA ASP A 55 -21.84 -13.31 4.70
C ASP A 55 -20.60 -13.29 5.63
N LEU A 56 -19.50 -13.92 5.22
CA LEU A 56 -18.24 -13.97 5.98
C LEU A 56 -17.23 -12.91 5.55
N GLU A 57 -17.54 -12.03 4.60
CA GLU A 57 -16.61 -11.00 4.10
C GLU A 57 -16.03 -10.12 5.21
N THR A 58 -16.91 -9.58 6.06
CA THR A 58 -16.48 -8.68 7.12
C THR A 58 -15.58 -9.40 8.12
N ALA A 59 -15.93 -10.64 8.48
CA ALA A 59 -15.14 -11.47 9.39
C ALA A 59 -13.78 -11.85 8.77
N GLY A 60 -13.74 -12.19 7.48
CA GLY A 60 -12.51 -12.52 6.76
C GLY A 60 -11.54 -11.34 6.71
N ARG A 61 -12.03 -10.15 6.31
CA ARG A 61 -11.23 -8.91 6.32
C ARG A 61 -10.78 -8.52 7.73
N MET A 62 -11.63 -8.71 8.73
CA MET A 62 -11.29 -8.42 10.13
C MET A 62 -10.17 -9.34 10.63
N LEU A 63 -10.24 -10.64 10.34
CA LEU A 63 -9.16 -11.57 10.67
C LEU A 63 -7.84 -11.16 10.00
N ILE A 64 -7.86 -10.81 8.71
CA ILE A 64 -6.65 -10.30 8.03
C ILE A 64 -6.09 -9.07 8.75
N LYS A 65 -6.95 -8.10 9.06
CA LYS A 65 -6.57 -6.84 9.73
C LYS A 65 -6.04 -7.07 11.15
N GLU A 66 -6.63 -7.97 11.93
CA GLU A 66 -6.18 -8.29 13.28
C GLU A 66 -4.83 -8.98 13.28
N ARG A 67 -4.62 -9.94 12.36
CA ARG A 67 -3.35 -10.66 12.28
C ARG A 67 -2.21 -9.78 11.76
N LEU A 68 -2.46 -8.92 10.77
CA LEU A 68 -1.43 -7.99 10.23
C LEU A 68 -1.28 -6.71 11.04
N GLY A 69 -2.35 -6.23 11.64
CA GLY A 69 -2.49 -4.90 12.25
C GLY A 69 -2.88 -3.80 11.25
N TYR A 70 -3.03 -4.13 9.97
CA TYR A 70 -3.57 -3.26 8.93
C TYR A 70 -4.24 -4.12 7.85
N LEU A 71 -5.09 -3.51 7.01
CA LEU A 71 -5.64 -4.18 5.84
C LEU A 71 -4.76 -3.87 4.62
N PRO A 72 -4.25 -4.88 3.89
CA PRO A 72 -3.51 -4.66 2.64
C PRO A 72 -4.31 -3.90 1.58
N SER A 73 -3.64 -3.51 0.50
CA SER A 73 -4.32 -2.96 -0.67
C SER A 73 -5.42 -3.88 -1.19
N LEU A 74 -6.42 -3.31 -1.89
CA LEU A 74 -7.62 -4.04 -2.27
C LEU A 74 -7.32 -5.22 -3.20
N ASN A 75 -6.43 -5.06 -4.18
CA ASN A 75 -5.97 -6.13 -5.07
C ASN A 75 -5.36 -7.31 -4.30
N VAL A 76 -4.53 -7.05 -3.29
CA VAL A 76 -3.93 -8.10 -2.45
C VAL A 76 -4.98 -8.78 -1.59
N THR A 77 -5.86 -7.98 -0.97
CA THR A 77 -6.94 -8.48 -0.13
C THR A 77 -7.89 -9.38 -0.92
N LEU A 78 -8.35 -8.95 -2.10
CA LEU A 78 -9.28 -9.72 -2.94
C LEU A 78 -8.72 -11.10 -3.33
N ALA A 79 -7.41 -11.21 -3.53
CA ALA A 79 -6.78 -12.47 -3.93
C ALA A 79 -6.75 -13.53 -2.81
N ILE A 80 -6.65 -13.11 -1.54
CA ILE A 80 -6.50 -14.05 -0.41
C ILE A 80 -7.77 -14.22 0.42
N GLU A 81 -8.61 -13.20 0.48
CA GLU A 81 -9.73 -13.12 1.43
C GLU A 81 -10.79 -14.23 1.25
N PRO A 82 -11.13 -14.71 0.03
CA PRO A 82 -12.00 -15.88 -0.14
C PRO A 82 -11.48 -17.15 0.56
N ASN A 83 -10.16 -17.37 0.58
CA ASN A 83 -9.57 -18.51 1.29
C ASN A 83 -9.74 -18.37 2.80
N ILE A 84 -9.60 -17.14 3.33
CA ILE A 84 -9.83 -16.85 4.74
C ILE A 84 -11.29 -17.13 5.13
N ARG A 85 -12.26 -16.75 4.28
CA ARG A 85 -13.67 -17.09 4.51
C ARG A 85 -13.92 -18.60 4.56
N ALA A 86 -13.27 -19.36 3.69
CA ALA A 86 -13.37 -20.82 3.69
C ALA A 86 -12.84 -21.43 4.99
N LEU A 87 -11.73 -20.91 5.53
CA LEU A 87 -11.18 -21.32 6.83
C LEU A 87 -12.13 -21.00 7.99
N LEU A 88 -12.73 -19.80 7.99
CA LEU A 88 -13.73 -19.41 8.99
C LEU A 88 -14.96 -20.32 8.95
N MET A 89 -15.45 -20.66 7.76
CA MET A 89 -16.59 -21.57 7.59
C MET A 89 -16.27 -22.98 8.08
N ALA A 90 -15.08 -23.51 7.78
CA ALA A 90 -14.65 -24.81 8.28
C ALA A 90 -14.60 -24.84 9.82
N TYR A 91 -14.12 -23.76 10.43
CA TYR A 91 -14.13 -23.62 11.90
C TYR A 91 -15.56 -23.54 12.46
N GLN A 92 -16.44 -22.73 11.85
CA GLN A 92 -17.84 -22.61 12.28
C GLN A 92 -18.61 -23.94 12.21
N LYS A 93 -18.24 -24.83 11.28
CA LYS A 93 -18.80 -26.18 11.15
C LYS A 93 -18.16 -27.23 12.06
N GLY A 94 -17.10 -26.87 12.80
CA GLY A 94 -16.36 -27.79 13.65
C GLY A 94 -15.46 -28.77 12.88
N GLU A 95 -15.15 -28.48 11.60
CA GLU A 95 -14.26 -29.30 10.76
C GLU A 95 -12.77 -29.09 11.09
N THR A 96 -12.45 -27.98 11.77
CA THR A 96 -11.11 -27.64 12.26
C THR A 96 -11.18 -26.97 13.62
N THR A 97 -10.07 -26.96 14.37
CA THR A 97 -9.96 -26.22 15.63
C THR A 97 -9.58 -24.76 15.36
N PHE A 98 -9.78 -23.89 16.35
CA PHE A 98 -9.39 -22.49 16.26
C PHE A 98 -7.88 -22.31 15.99
N ASP A 99 -7.04 -23.07 16.69
CA ASP A 99 -5.58 -22.99 16.54
C ASP A 99 -5.12 -23.40 15.13
N ILE A 100 -5.69 -24.48 14.58
CA ILE A 100 -5.37 -24.94 13.22
C ILE A 100 -5.87 -23.93 12.20
N MET A 101 -7.07 -23.37 12.38
CA MET A 101 -7.61 -22.32 11.53
C MET A 101 -6.69 -21.09 11.51
N LEU A 102 -6.22 -20.64 12.68
CA LEU A 102 -5.29 -19.50 12.78
C LEU A 102 -3.95 -19.80 12.12
N GLU A 103 -3.38 -20.99 12.32
CA GLU A 103 -2.12 -21.37 11.69
C GLU A 103 -2.23 -21.35 10.16
N GLN A 104 -3.34 -21.86 9.61
CA GLN A 104 -3.60 -21.83 8.18
C GLN A 104 -3.83 -20.40 7.68
N ALA A 105 -4.59 -19.59 8.41
CA ALA A 105 -4.82 -18.19 8.08
C ALA A 105 -3.50 -17.40 8.04
N ASP A 106 -2.62 -17.60 9.02
CA ASP A 106 -1.32 -16.94 9.09
C ASP A 106 -0.45 -17.23 7.86
N ARG A 107 -0.52 -18.45 7.30
CA ARG A 107 0.20 -18.80 6.06
C ARG A 107 -0.27 -17.95 4.89
N TYR A 108 -1.58 -17.83 4.69
CA TYR A 108 -2.15 -16.98 3.63
C TYR A 108 -1.88 -15.50 3.87
N ILE A 109 -1.98 -15.05 5.12
CA ILE A 109 -1.81 -13.65 5.49
C ILE A 109 -0.34 -13.22 5.36
N LYS A 110 0.63 -14.11 5.62
CA LYS A 110 2.05 -13.86 5.31
C LYS A 110 2.28 -13.68 3.81
N LEU A 111 1.64 -14.48 2.96
CA LEU A 111 1.72 -14.31 1.51
C LEU A 111 1.15 -12.94 1.09
N ALA A 112 0.01 -12.55 1.64
CA ALA A 112 -0.58 -11.24 1.39
C ALA A 112 0.33 -10.10 1.83
N ARG A 113 0.91 -10.18 3.03
CA ARG A 113 1.92 -9.21 3.49
C ARG A 113 3.07 -9.08 2.50
N ASN A 114 3.66 -10.21 2.09
CA ASN A 114 4.83 -10.22 1.20
C ASN A 114 4.50 -9.61 -0.17
N GLU A 115 3.27 -9.80 -0.66
CA GLU A 115 2.81 -9.18 -1.91
C GLU A 115 2.54 -7.66 -1.72
N ASP A 116 1.87 -7.26 -0.63
CA ASP A 116 1.60 -5.84 -0.31
C ASP A 116 2.90 -5.03 -0.19
N ILE A 117 3.98 -5.65 0.29
CA ILE A 117 5.29 -5.04 0.45
C ILE A 117 6.27 -5.37 -0.67
N ARG A 118 5.81 -5.96 -1.79
CA ARG A 118 6.69 -6.48 -2.85
C ARG A 118 7.70 -5.45 -3.39
N ARG A 119 7.36 -4.16 -3.39
CA ARG A 119 8.27 -3.08 -3.79
C ARG A 119 9.51 -2.96 -2.88
N ASN A 120 9.40 -3.42 -1.63
CA ASN A 120 10.48 -3.42 -0.65
C ASN A 120 11.31 -4.71 -0.65
N THR A 121 11.09 -5.60 -1.62
CA THR A 121 11.81 -6.89 -1.73
C THR A 121 13.14 -6.79 -2.47
N THR A 122 13.49 -5.62 -3.02
CA THR A 122 14.81 -5.38 -3.61
C THR A 122 15.86 -5.18 -2.52
N LEU A 123 17.07 -5.74 -2.68
CA LEU A 123 18.14 -5.57 -1.68
C LEU A 123 18.63 -4.12 -1.61
N GLU A 124 18.78 -3.49 -2.76
CA GLU A 124 19.18 -2.09 -2.88
C GLU A 124 18.03 -1.30 -3.49
N TYR A 125 17.83 -0.08 -2.99
CA TYR A 125 16.95 0.88 -3.62
C TYR A 125 17.60 1.46 -4.86
N ASP A 126 16.81 1.76 -5.88
CA ASP A 126 17.31 2.48 -7.04
C ASP A 126 17.66 3.94 -6.68
N HIS A 127 18.47 4.58 -7.52
CA HIS A 127 18.88 5.96 -7.30
C HIS A 127 17.68 6.91 -7.22
N SER A 128 16.64 6.68 -8.02
CA SER A 128 15.41 7.45 -8.03
C SER A 128 14.66 7.43 -6.69
N THR A 129 14.71 6.31 -5.96
CA THR A 129 14.11 6.18 -4.63
C THR A 129 14.80 7.13 -3.65
N TYR A 130 16.13 7.21 -3.69
CA TYR A 130 16.89 8.12 -2.83
C TYR A 130 16.70 9.59 -3.22
N GLU A 131 16.63 9.89 -4.52
CA GLU A 131 16.28 11.24 -5.00
C GLU A 131 14.90 11.65 -4.49
N LEU A 132 13.90 10.78 -4.65
CA LEU A 132 12.56 11.02 -4.15
C LEU A 132 12.56 11.21 -2.64
N TYR A 133 13.22 10.33 -1.90
CA TYR A 133 13.37 10.40 -0.45
C TYR A 133 13.97 11.75 0.01
N SER A 134 14.93 12.28 -0.75
CA SER A 134 15.59 13.57 -0.48
C SER A 134 14.74 14.79 -0.85
N SER A 135 13.77 14.63 -1.77
CA SER A 135 12.94 15.73 -2.29
C SER A 135 11.81 16.18 -1.35
N PHE A 136 11.47 15.37 -0.35
CA PHE A 136 10.39 15.68 0.61
C PHE A 136 10.72 16.88 1.50
N LEU A 137 9.69 17.64 1.86
CA LEU A 137 9.80 18.74 2.83
C LEU A 137 10.39 18.26 4.16
N SER A 138 11.38 19.01 4.66
CA SER A 138 12.16 18.65 5.85
C SER A 138 11.30 18.44 7.10
N LEU A 139 10.20 19.18 7.24
CA LEU A 139 9.27 19.06 8.36
C LEU A 139 8.66 17.65 8.46
N PHE A 140 8.15 17.12 7.35
CA PHE A 140 7.56 15.77 7.33
C PHE A 140 8.62 14.69 7.46
N ALA A 141 9.82 14.94 6.92
CA ALA A 141 10.94 14.01 7.06
C ALA A 141 11.31 13.77 8.52
N HIS A 142 11.42 14.83 9.32
CA HIS A 142 11.73 14.70 10.75
C HIS A 142 10.61 13.99 11.51
N LYS A 143 9.35 14.41 11.33
CA LYS A 143 8.19 13.79 12.00
C LYS A 143 8.04 12.30 11.68
N ALA A 144 8.24 11.90 10.43
CA ALA A 144 8.19 10.49 10.03
C ALA A 144 9.26 9.66 10.73
N LYS A 145 10.51 10.16 10.80
CA LYS A 145 11.61 9.49 11.50
C LYS A 145 11.34 9.33 12.99
N GLU A 146 10.91 10.40 13.66
CA GLU A 146 10.60 10.35 15.09
C GLU A 146 9.48 9.35 15.39
N ARG A 147 8.43 9.37 14.57
CA ARG A 147 7.28 8.46 14.72
C ARG A 147 7.68 7.00 14.52
N ILE A 148 8.45 6.71 13.48
CA ILE A 148 8.97 5.36 13.24
C ILE A 148 9.86 4.93 14.40
N ALA A 149 10.81 5.76 14.82
CA ALA A 149 11.72 5.43 15.91
C ALA A 149 10.98 5.17 17.23
N LYS A 150 9.90 5.91 17.52
CA LYS A 150 9.04 5.70 18.69
C LYS A 150 8.47 4.28 18.73
N PHE A 151 7.93 3.78 17.62
CA PHE A 151 7.27 2.47 17.60
C PHE A 151 8.23 1.31 17.35
N LEU A 152 9.37 1.58 16.70
CA LEU A 152 10.42 0.58 16.47
C LEU A 152 11.35 0.40 17.69
N GLY A 153 11.44 1.42 18.54
CA GLY A 153 12.36 1.46 19.70
C GLY A 153 13.79 1.86 19.35
N TYR A 154 14.10 2.09 18.08
CA TYR A 154 15.39 2.56 17.59
C TYR A 154 15.22 3.34 16.28
N ALA A 155 16.21 4.14 15.90
CA ALA A 155 16.25 4.80 14.60
C ALA A 155 16.84 3.84 13.55
N PRO A 156 16.05 3.33 12.59
CA PRO A 156 16.57 2.42 11.57
C PRO A 156 17.48 3.14 10.57
N PRO A 157 18.50 2.45 10.02
CA PRO A 157 19.25 2.93 8.87
C PRO A 157 18.32 3.19 7.66
N VAL A 158 18.68 4.20 6.85
CA VAL A 158 17.87 4.65 5.71
C VAL A 158 17.68 3.54 4.67
N GLU A 159 18.68 2.67 4.54
CA GLU A 159 18.69 1.50 3.66
C GLU A 159 17.52 0.55 3.96
N TYR A 160 17.03 0.53 5.21
CA TYR A 160 15.91 -0.29 5.65
C TYR A 160 14.60 0.50 5.75
N SER A 161 14.69 1.82 5.96
CA SER A 161 13.54 2.66 6.29
C SER A 161 13.06 3.60 5.20
N ALA A 162 13.79 3.80 4.10
CA ALA A 162 13.48 4.85 3.12
C ALA A 162 12.02 4.81 2.64
N GLU A 163 11.54 3.66 2.16
CA GLU A 163 10.15 3.49 1.70
C GLU A 163 9.12 3.66 2.83
N ALA A 164 9.40 3.12 4.01
CA ALA A 164 8.51 3.25 5.16
C ALA A 164 8.40 4.71 5.62
N GLU A 165 9.51 5.45 5.61
CA GLU A 165 9.54 6.87 5.89
C GLU A 165 8.79 7.68 4.82
N MET A 166 9.01 7.40 3.53
CA MET A 166 8.27 8.07 2.44
C MET A 166 6.77 7.81 2.54
N PHE A 167 6.38 6.58 2.89
CA PHE A 167 4.98 6.23 3.13
C PHE A 167 4.38 7.09 4.25
N ILE A 168 5.01 7.16 5.43
CA ILE A 168 4.52 7.98 6.54
C ILE A 168 4.55 9.48 6.19
N ARG A 169 5.54 9.95 5.43
CA ARG A 169 5.59 11.34 4.94
C ARG A 169 4.40 11.66 4.03
N LYS A 170 4.04 10.75 3.11
CA LYS A 170 2.87 10.91 2.23
C LYS A 170 1.58 11.03 3.06
N ILE A 171 1.43 10.20 4.10
CA ILE A 171 0.29 10.29 5.02
C ILE A 171 0.29 11.58 5.84
N LEU A 172 1.45 12.03 6.35
CA LEU A 172 1.57 13.27 7.11
C LEU A 172 1.33 14.53 6.27
N ALA A 173 1.64 14.46 4.97
CA ALA A 173 1.37 15.52 4.01
C ALA A 173 -0.07 15.52 3.50
N ASP A 174 -0.82 14.44 3.75
CA ASP A 174 -2.23 14.33 3.41
C ASP A 174 -3.07 14.93 4.54
N ASP A 175 -3.64 16.11 4.27
CA ASP A 175 -4.48 16.84 5.24
C ASP A 175 -5.77 16.09 5.63
N THR A 176 -6.09 14.96 5.00
CA THR A 176 -7.26 14.15 5.32
C THR A 176 -7.02 13.11 6.41
N ILE A 177 -5.77 12.81 6.75
CA ILE A 177 -5.42 11.74 7.69
C ILE A 177 -4.75 12.32 8.93
N TYR A 178 -5.42 12.18 10.07
CA TYR A 178 -4.85 12.55 11.36
C TYR A 178 -4.11 11.37 12.00
N LEU A 179 -2.79 11.47 12.10
CA LEU A 179 -1.96 10.55 12.87
C LEU A 179 -1.90 11.01 14.34
N ASP A 180 -2.66 10.34 15.19
CA ASP A 180 -2.66 10.60 16.63
C ASP A 180 -1.35 10.14 17.31
N GLU A 181 -1.19 10.38 18.61
CA GLU A 181 0.01 9.93 19.33
C GLU A 181 0.08 8.41 19.53
N LYS A 182 -1.03 7.71 19.32
CA LYS A 182 -1.14 6.26 19.47
C LYS A 182 -0.67 5.57 18.21
N ILE A 183 -0.49 4.25 18.31
CA ILE A 183 -0.13 3.44 17.15
C ILE A 183 -1.35 3.31 16.23
N THR A 184 -1.15 3.63 14.96
CA THR A 184 -2.17 3.52 13.91
C THR A 184 -1.85 2.35 12.96
N THR A 185 -2.80 1.99 12.09
CA THR A 185 -2.55 0.97 11.06
C THR A 185 -1.42 1.36 10.10
N TYR A 186 -1.22 2.66 9.86
CA TYR A 186 -0.12 3.17 9.04
C TYR A 186 1.23 2.93 9.70
N ASP A 187 1.31 3.11 11.02
CA ASP A 187 2.52 2.82 11.79
C ASP A 187 2.86 1.34 11.77
N ILE A 188 1.86 0.47 11.93
CA ILE A 188 2.07 -0.97 11.89
C ILE A 188 2.55 -1.41 10.50
N LYS A 189 2.01 -0.83 9.42
CA LYS A 189 2.51 -1.08 8.06
C LYS A 189 3.95 -0.60 7.89
N ALA A 190 4.29 0.61 8.36
CA ALA A 190 5.66 1.14 8.29
C ALA A 190 6.66 0.26 9.07
N VAL A 191 6.31 -0.14 10.29
CA VAL A 191 7.11 -1.08 11.10
C VAL A 191 7.27 -2.41 10.37
N THR A 192 6.19 -2.95 9.79
CA THR A 192 6.23 -4.19 8.99
C THR A 192 7.19 -4.10 7.81
N LEU A 193 7.16 -2.98 7.07
CA LEU A 193 8.07 -2.72 5.95
C LEU A 193 9.53 -2.75 6.41
N ILE A 194 9.84 -2.08 7.53
CA ILE A 194 11.20 -2.01 8.07
C ILE A 194 11.65 -3.37 8.57
N THR A 195 10.85 -4.06 9.39
CA THR A 195 11.20 -5.39 9.92
C THR A 195 11.43 -6.40 8.81
N TYR A 196 10.58 -6.39 7.77
CA TYR A 196 10.78 -7.25 6.61
C TYR A 196 12.07 -6.92 5.88
N ARG A 197 12.37 -5.64 5.66
CA ARG A 197 13.56 -5.22 4.92
C ARG A 197 14.85 -5.49 5.70
N THR A 198 14.85 -5.30 7.01
CA THR A 198 15.96 -5.70 7.88
C THR A 198 16.23 -7.20 7.75
N ALA A 199 15.20 -8.05 7.87
CA ALA A 199 15.36 -9.49 7.71
C ALA A 199 15.82 -9.89 6.30
N LEU A 200 15.32 -9.20 5.27
CA LEU A 200 15.73 -9.42 3.88
C LEU A 200 17.21 -9.12 3.68
N TYR A 201 17.70 -8.00 4.22
CA TYR A 201 19.08 -7.57 4.08
C TYR A 201 20.04 -8.44 4.90
N GLU A 202 19.67 -8.78 6.14
CA GLU A 202 20.54 -9.52 7.06
C GLU A 202 20.52 -11.04 6.84
N HIS A 203 19.39 -11.60 6.40
CA HIS A 203 19.15 -13.04 6.40
C HIS A 203 18.54 -13.58 5.10
N GLY A 204 18.32 -12.71 4.11
CA GLY A 204 17.77 -13.07 2.82
C GLY A 204 16.25 -13.27 2.82
N LYS A 205 15.72 -13.41 1.59
CA LYS A 205 14.28 -13.40 1.32
C LYS A 205 13.52 -14.52 2.03
N ALA A 206 14.08 -15.73 2.09
CA ALA A 206 13.42 -16.86 2.73
C ALA A 206 13.11 -16.59 4.21
N THR A 207 14.02 -15.92 4.91
CA THR A 207 13.84 -15.50 6.31
C THR A 207 12.82 -14.37 6.42
N ALA A 208 12.93 -13.36 5.56
CA ALA A 208 11.99 -12.24 5.51
C ALA A 208 10.54 -12.70 5.27
N ASP A 209 10.35 -13.65 4.35
CA ASP A 209 9.02 -14.15 3.98
C ASP A 209 8.28 -14.86 5.12
N ILE A 210 9.01 -15.41 6.10
CA ILE A 210 8.43 -16.20 7.19
C ILE A 210 8.32 -15.45 8.51
N ILE A 211 8.82 -14.21 8.60
CA ILE A 211 8.78 -13.42 9.84
C ILE A 211 7.36 -13.41 10.44
N PRO A 212 7.23 -13.40 11.77
CA PRO A 212 5.92 -13.32 12.42
C PRO A 212 5.09 -12.13 11.95
N LEU A 213 3.78 -12.27 11.99
CA LEU A 213 2.88 -11.16 11.74
C LEU A 213 2.89 -10.22 12.96
N ILE A 214 2.87 -8.91 12.72
CA ILE A 214 3.05 -7.92 13.80
C ILE A 214 1.75 -7.69 14.55
N GLY A 215 0.60 -7.62 13.85
CA GLY A 215 -0.71 -7.43 14.47
C GLY A 215 -1.05 -8.46 15.54
N SER A 216 -0.68 -9.72 15.33
CA SER A 216 -0.89 -10.80 16.30
C SER A 216 -0.14 -10.62 17.62
N ASN A 217 0.92 -9.79 17.65
CA ASN A 217 1.72 -9.52 18.83
C ASN A 217 1.38 -8.16 19.49
N LEU A 218 0.67 -7.28 18.80
CA LEU A 218 0.29 -5.95 19.31
C LEU A 218 -1.06 -5.94 20.03
N SER A 219 -1.93 -6.92 19.78
CA SER A 219 -3.20 -7.09 20.51
C SER A 219 -3.02 -7.40 22.01
N SER A 220 -1.80 -7.75 22.45
CA SER A 220 -1.43 -7.90 23.85
C SER A 220 -0.89 -6.62 24.50
N LEU A 221 -0.64 -5.56 23.72
CA LEU A 221 -0.08 -4.28 24.17
C LEU A 221 -1.13 -3.15 24.23
N SER A 222 -2.37 -3.42 23.83
CA SER A 222 -3.50 -2.49 23.94
C SER A 222 -4.46 -2.86 25.08
N VAL A 223 -3.91 -3.19 26.26
CA VAL A 223 -4.65 -3.26 27.53
C VAL A 223 -4.41 -1.99 28.32
#